data_AF-A0A9D7HUA0-F1
#
_entry.id   AF-A0A9D7HUA0-F1
#
_cell.length_a   1.000
_cell.length_b   1.000
_cell.length_c   1.000
_cell.angle_alpha   90.00
_cell.angle_beta   90.00
_cell.angle_gamma   90.00
#
_symmetry.space_group_name_H-M   'P 1'
#
loop_
_entity.id
_entity.type
_entity.pdbx_description
1 polymer ?
#
loop_
_entity_poly.entity_id
_entity_poly.type
_entity_poly.pdbx_seq_one_letter_code
_entity_poly.pdbx_strand_id
1 'polypeptide(L)'
;MNHPIIEQLQSFARQLAESNPGEVNLAELCRHLKDASELVEGLIAKATLADSLLQLFRDDLLARARAVARLTGTSSKLLERLISSESLSLEELLALKRDIESAFDTAFTSRLQDAVSVQTDDNDKLAQFKIG
;
A
#
# COMPACT_ATOMS: atom_id res chain seq x y z
N MET A 1 -24.37 0.68 -3.81
CA MET A 1 -25.23 1.89 -3.77
C MET A 1 -24.60 2.90 -4.71
N ASN A 2 -25.37 3.50 -5.60
CA ASN A 2 -24.85 4.52 -6.51
C ASN A 2 -24.74 5.86 -5.76
N HIS A 3 -23.82 6.72 -6.17
CA HIS A 3 -23.70 8.05 -5.58
C HIS A 3 -24.98 8.86 -5.87
N PRO A 4 -25.53 9.66 -4.93
CA PRO A 4 -26.80 10.38 -5.10
C PRO A 4 -26.86 11.23 -6.38
N ILE A 5 -25.74 11.84 -6.77
CA ILE A 5 -25.62 12.63 -8.01
C ILE A 5 -25.76 11.75 -9.27
N ILE A 6 -25.26 10.51 -9.24
CA ILE A 6 -25.40 9.55 -10.36
C ILE A 6 -26.85 9.11 -10.50
N GLU A 7 -27.55 8.89 -9.38
CA GLU A 7 -28.98 8.56 -9.38
C GLU A 7 -29.82 9.72 -9.94
N GLN A 8 -29.50 10.96 -9.57
CA GLN A 8 -30.14 12.17 -10.10
C GLN A 8 -29.92 12.34 -11.61
N LEU A 9 -28.70 12.12 -12.10
CA LEU A 9 -28.41 12.16 -13.53
C LEU A 9 -29.16 11.06 -14.30
N GLN A 10 -29.26 9.86 -13.74
CA GLN A 10 -30.01 8.75 -14.34
C GLN A 10 -31.51 9.03 -14.38
N SER A 11 -32.09 9.59 -13.31
CA SER A 11 -33.50 9.98 -13.30
C SER A 11 -33.78 11.09 -14.32
N PHE A 12 -32.87 12.06 -14.44
CA PHE A 12 -33.02 13.16 -15.39
C PHE A 12 -32.87 12.69 -16.85
N ALA A 13 -31.94 11.76 -17.12
CA ALA A 13 -31.78 11.13 -18.43
C ALA A 13 -33.04 10.35 -18.86
N ARG A 14 -33.72 9.69 -17.92
CA ARG A 14 -35.02 9.04 -18.18
C ARG A 14 -36.11 10.05 -18.47
N GLN A 15 -36.20 11.11 -17.66
CA GLN A 15 -37.15 12.20 -17.90
C GLN A 15 -36.95 12.86 -19.26
N LEU A 16 -35.70 13.10 -19.68
CA LEU A 16 -35.34 13.60 -21.01
C LEU A 16 -35.76 12.67 -22.16
N ALA A 17 -35.68 11.36 -21.95
CA ALA A 17 -36.11 10.37 -22.94
C ALA A 17 -37.64 10.30 -23.09
N GLU A 18 -38.37 10.69 -22.04
CA GLU A 18 -39.83 10.64 -21.96
C GLU A 18 -40.53 11.98 -22.24
N SER A 19 -39.80 13.11 -22.23
CA SER A 19 -40.37 14.46 -22.36
C SER A 19 -40.24 15.03 -23.78
N ASN A 20 -41.24 15.84 -24.18
CA ASN A 20 -41.21 16.55 -25.45
C ASN A 20 -40.18 17.70 -25.40
N PRO A 21 -39.56 18.08 -26.53
CA PRO A 21 -38.44 19.04 -26.60
C PRO A 21 -38.73 20.49 -26.14
N GLY A 22 -39.89 20.78 -25.54
CA GLY A 22 -40.25 22.07 -24.93
C GLY A 22 -40.45 22.04 -23.41
N GLU A 23 -40.44 20.86 -22.77
CA GLU A 23 -40.71 20.70 -21.32
C GLU A 23 -39.44 20.48 -20.49
N VAL A 24 -38.28 20.38 -21.14
CA VAL A 24 -37.02 20.11 -20.46
C VAL A 24 -36.49 21.38 -19.81
N ASN A 25 -36.34 21.34 -18.48
CA ASN A 25 -35.66 22.39 -17.73
C ASN A 25 -34.13 22.32 -17.95
N LEU A 26 -33.66 22.93 -19.05
CA LEU A 26 -32.24 22.93 -19.43
C LEU A 26 -31.33 23.58 -18.38
N ALA A 27 -31.83 24.55 -17.62
CA ALA A 27 -31.05 25.20 -16.56
C ALA A 27 -30.73 24.23 -15.41
N GLU A 28 -31.70 23.40 -15.04
CA GLU A 28 -31.52 22.37 -14.02
C GLU A 28 -30.60 21.25 -14.49
N LEU A 29 -30.70 20.83 -15.76
CA LEU A 29 -29.77 19.88 -16.37
C LEU A 29 -28.32 20.40 -16.33
N CYS A 30 -28.11 21.65 -16.75
CA CYS A 30 -26.79 22.27 -16.72
C CYS A 30 -26.21 22.30 -15.30
N ARG A 31 -27.04 22.57 -14.28
CA ARG A 31 -26.60 22.52 -12.89
C ARG A 31 -26.20 21.11 -12.46
N HIS A 32 -27.02 20.09 -12.72
CA HIS A 32 -26.69 18.71 -12.36
C HIS A 32 -25.44 18.19 -13.06
N LEU A 33 -25.24 18.56 -14.33
CA LEU A 33 -24.02 18.21 -15.06
C LEU A 33 -22.78 18.89 -14.48
N LYS A 34 -22.91 20.15 -14.06
CA LYS A 34 -21.83 20.88 -13.40
C LYS A 34 -21.46 20.25 -12.05
N ASP A 35 -22.46 19.97 -11.21
CA ASP A 35 -22.24 19.33 -9.90
C ASP A 35 -21.58 17.94 -10.06
N ALA A 36 -21.95 17.20 -11.10
CA ALA A 36 -21.33 15.92 -11.43
C ALA A 36 -19.89 16.06 -11.94
N SER A 37 -19.60 17.09 -12.74
CA SER A 37 -18.24 17.42 -13.17
C SER A 37 -17.34 17.73 -11.98
N GLU A 38 -17.80 18.58 -11.05
CA GLU A 38 -17.06 18.91 -9.82
C GLU A 38 -16.82 17.67 -8.95
N LEU A 39 -17.80 16.77 -8.86
CA LEU A 39 -17.64 15.48 -8.16
C LEU A 39 -16.56 14.62 -8.82
N VAL A 40 -16.58 14.49 -10.14
CA VAL A 40 -15.61 13.69 -10.90
C VAL A 40 -14.20 14.25 -10.71
N GLU A 41 -14.04 15.57 -10.80
CA GLU A 41 -12.75 16.24 -10.52
C GLU A 41 -12.26 15.95 -9.10
N GLY A 42 -13.15 16.02 -8.10
CA GLY A 42 -12.83 15.67 -6.72
C GLY A 42 -12.44 14.20 -6.54
N LEU A 43 -13.08 13.28 -7.27
CA LEU A 43 -12.74 11.86 -7.25
C LEU A 43 -11.38 11.60 -7.90
N ILE A 44 -11.08 12.27 -9.02
CA ILE A 44 -9.76 12.19 -9.67
C ILE A 44 -8.67 12.66 -8.71
N ALA A 45 -8.86 13.81 -8.04
CA ALA A 45 -7.89 14.31 -7.07
C ALA A 45 -7.64 13.33 -5.91
N LYS A 46 -8.71 12.70 -5.39
CA LYS A 46 -8.60 11.65 -4.36
C LYS A 46 -7.90 10.40 -4.87
N ALA A 47 -8.17 9.98 -6.10
CA ALA A 47 -7.50 8.84 -6.72
C ALA A 47 -5.98 9.10 -6.87
N THR A 48 -5.60 10.27 -7.37
CA THR A 48 -4.19 10.67 -7.49
C THR A 48 -3.48 10.70 -6.13
N LEU A 49 -4.15 11.19 -5.08
CA LEU A 49 -3.62 11.15 -3.72
C LEU A 49 -3.46 9.71 -3.21
N ALA A 50 -4.43 8.84 -3.47
CA ALA A 50 -4.38 7.44 -3.09
C ALA A 50 -3.24 6.69 -3.79
N ASP A 51 -3.03 6.94 -5.09
CA ASP A 51 -1.90 6.39 -5.85
C ASP A 51 -0.56 6.86 -5.30
N SER A 52 -0.46 8.15 -4.93
CA SER A 52 0.74 8.72 -4.32
C SER A 52 1.05 8.05 -2.96
N LEU A 53 0.03 7.83 -2.13
CA LEU A 53 0.18 7.14 -0.84
C LEU A 53 0.56 5.67 -1.02
N LEU A 54 -0.01 5.00 -2.03
CA LEU A 54 0.30 3.61 -2.33
C LEU A 54 1.75 3.47 -2.82
N GLN A 55 2.25 4.42 -3.61
CA GLN A 55 3.64 4.46 -4.03
C GLN A 55 4.58 4.67 -2.84
N LEU A 56 4.29 5.62 -1.94
CA LEU A 56 5.07 5.82 -0.71
C LEU A 56 5.11 4.56 0.17
N PHE A 57 3.98 3.85 0.26
CA PHE A 57 3.90 2.59 1.00
C PHE A 57 4.77 1.49 0.37
N ARG A 58 4.77 1.38 -0.96
CA ARG A 58 5.66 0.46 -1.70
C ARG A 58 7.13 0.80 -1.48
N ASP A 59 7.48 2.08 -1.48
CA ASP A 59 8.85 2.53 -1.26
C ASP A 59 9.35 2.19 0.16
N ASP A 60 8.52 2.38 1.19
CA ASP A 60 8.85 1.97 2.58
C ASP A 60 9.03 0.45 2.68
N LEU A 61 8.15 -0.32 2.04
CA LEU A 61 8.27 -1.79 1.98
C LEU A 61 9.56 -2.24 1.31
N LEU A 62 9.95 -1.62 0.19
CA LEU A 62 11.22 -1.87 -0.48
C LEU A 62 12.42 -1.56 0.44
N ALA A 63 12.37 -0.44 1.16
CA ALA A 63 13.44 -0.05 2.08
C ALA A 63 13.61 -1.08 3.21
N ARG A 64 12.50 -1.53 3.81
CA ARG A 64 12.52 -2.56 4.86
C ARG A 64 12.99 -3.91 4.34
N ALA A 65 12.49 -4.34 3.18
CA ALA A 65 12.93 -5.60 2.56
C ALA A 65 14.45 -5.61 2.28
N ARG A 66 15.00 -4.46 1.83
CA ARG A 66 16.46 -4.27 1.67
C ARG A 66 17.21 -4.35 2.99
N ALA A 67 16.66 -3.79 4.07
CA ALA A 67 17.25 -3.91 5.40
C ALA A 67 17.30 -5.38 5.86
N VAL A 68 16.22 -6.14 5.68
CA VAL A 68 16.17 -7.58 5.98
C VAL A 68 17.23 -8.34 5.19
N ALA A 69 17.32 -8.13 3.87
CA ALA A 69 18.31 -8.81 3.04
C ALA A 69 19.76 -8.52 3.47
N ARG A 70 20.06 -7.30 3.94
CA ARG A 70 21.38 -6.97 4.50
C ARG A 70 21.65 -7.67 5.83
N LEU A 71 20.62 -7.89 6.65
CA LEU A 71 20.75 -8.59 7.93
C LEU A 71 20.94 -10.10 7.73
N THR A 72 20.24 -10.71 6.76
CA THR A 72 20.28 -12.16 6.53
C THR A 72 21.33 -12.60 5.51
N GLY A 73 21.95 -11.68 4.76
CA GLY A 73 22.96 -11.99 3.73
C GLY A 73 22.40 -12.64 2.46
N THR A 74 21.09 -12.78 2.36
CA THR A 74 20.38 -13.38 1.22
C THR A 74 19.48 -12.34 0.56
N SER A 75 19.56 -12.17 -0.76
CA SER A 75 18.53 -11.44 -1.52
C SER A 75 17.20 -12.17 -1.34
N SER A 76 16.36 -11.68 -0.43
CA SER A 76 15.16 -12.42 -0.06
C SER A 76 14.21 -12.48 -1.26
N LYS A 77 13.59 -13.65 -1.51
CA LYS A 77 12.52 -13.81 -2.51
C LYS A 77 11.39 -12.79 -2.35
N LEU A 78 11.25 -12.20 -1.16
CA LEU A 78 10.32 -11.11 -0.86
C LEU A 78 10.71 -9.81 -1.58
N LEU A 79 12.00 -9.52 -1.69
CA LEU A 79 12.55 -8.37 -2.41
C LEU A 79 12.32 -8.51 -3.92
N GLU A 80 12.53 -9.72 -4.46
CA GLU A 80 12.20 -10.03 -5.87
C GLU A 80 10.70 -9.90 -6.13
N ARG A 81 9.84 -10.46 -5.26
CA ARG A 81 8.38 -10.29 -5.40
C ARG A 81 7.95 -8.83 -5.40
N LEU A 82 8.52 -7.99 -4.53
CA LEU A 82 8.22 -6.55 -4.44
C LEU A 82 8.64 -5.77 -5.69
N ILE A 83 9.82 -6.07 -6.24
CA ILE A 83 10.36 -5.40 -7.43
C ILE A 83 9.60 -5.85 -8.68
N SER A 84 9.22 -7.13 -8.75
CA SER A 84 8.55 -7.71 -9.92
C SER A 84 7.09 -7.33 -10.05
N SER A 85 6.49 -6.75 -9.00
CA SER A 85 5.05 -6.60 -8.91
C SER A 85 4.63 -5.14 -9.09
N GLU A 86 4.58 -4.68 -10.34
CA GLU A 86 4.06 -3.35 -10.69
C GLU A 86 2.58 -3.16 -10.28
N SER A 87 1.84 -4.24 -10.05
CA SER A 87 0.38 -4.24 -9.88
C SER A 87 -0.14 -4.98 -8.63
N LEU A 88 0.56 -4.95 -7.48
CA LEU A 88 -0.03 -5.46 -6.24
C LEU A 88 -1.20 -4.60 -5.78
N SER A 89 -2.30 -5.26 -5.45
CA SER A 89 -3.43 -4.69 -4.72
C SER A 89 -3.02 -4.29 -3.29
N LEU A 90 -3.82 -3.43 -2.64
CA LEU A 90 -3.59 -3.01 -1.26
C LEU A 90 -3.54 -4.20 -0.29
N GLU A 91 -4.42 -5.19 -0.47
CA GLU A 91 -4.46 -6.38 0.38
C GLU A 91 -3.18 -7.21 0.25
N GLU A 92 -2.65 -7.36 -0.96
CA GLU A 92 -1.39 -8.07 -1.19
C GLU A 92 -0.20 -7.30 -0.62
N LEU A 93 -0.19 -5.96 -0.72
CA LEU A 93 0.84 -5.12 -0.10
C LEU A 93 0.81 -5.24 1.44
N LEU A 94 -0.37 -5.31 2.05
CA LEU A 94 -0.52 -5.50 3.49
C LEU A 94 -0.07 -6.89 3.94
N ALA A 95 -0.36 -7.94 3.17
CA ALA A 95 0.15 -9.28 3.43
C ALA A 95 1.67 -9.31 3.36
N LEU A 96 2.24 -8.71 2.31
CA LEU A 96 3.68 -8.64 2.11
C LEU A 96 4.39 -7.85 3.22
N LYS A 97 3.75 -6.78 3.72
CA LYS A 97 4.25 -6.04 4.90
C LYS A 97 4.41 -6.94 6.11
N ARG A 98 3.39 -7.75 6.43
CA ARG A 98 3.45 -8.67 7.57
C ARG A 98 4.57 -9.69 7.41
N ASP A 99 4.75 -10.23 6.20
CA ASP A 99 5.83 -11.18 5.90
C ASP A 99 7.21 -10.54 6.11
N ILE A 100 7.40 -9.28 5.69
CA ILE A 100 8.66 -8.54 5.87
C ILE A 100 8.92 -8.22 7.34
N GLU A 101 7.91 -7.78 8.08
CA GLU A 101 8.03 -7.50 9.53
C GLU A 101 8.41 -8.77 10.28
N SER A 102 7.72 -9.89 10.01
CA SER A 102 8.05 -11.19 10.61
C SER A 102 9.47 -11.65 10.26
N ALA A 103 9.90 -11.47 9.02
CA ALA A 103 11.25 -11.82 8.59
C ALA A 103 12.32 -10.93 9.25
N PHE A 104 12.03 -9.64 9.42
CA PHE A 104 12.90 -8.69 10.12
C PHE A 104 13.07 -9.09 11.58
N ASP A 105 11.98 -9.33 12.31
CA ASP A 105 12.02 -9.68 13.73
C ASP A 105 12.78 -10.99 13.96
N THR A 106 12.57 -11.98 13.09
CA THR A 106 13.27 -13.26 13.14
C THR A 106 14.78 -13.07 12.90
N ALA A 107 15.15 -12.35 11.85
CA ALA A 107 16.55 -12.10 11.50
C ALA A 107 17.28 -11.28 12.56
N PHE A 108 16.61 -10.27 13.12
CA PHE A 108 17.15 -9.41 14.16
C PHE A 108 17.37 -10.18 15.46
N THR A 109 16.39 -10.99 15.88
CA THR A 109 16.49 -11.83 17.08
C THR A 109 17.56 -12.90 16.94
N SER A 110 17.67 -13.55 15.77
CA SER A 110 18.73 -14.51 15.48
C SER A 110 20.12 -13.89 15.59
N ARG A 111 20.33 -12.70 15.00
CA ARG A 111 21.62 -12.00 15.10
C ARG A 111 21.97 -11.57 16.51
N LEU A 112 20.98 -11.15 17.31
CA LEU A 112 21.20 -10.83 18.71
C LEU A 112 21.63 -12.07 19.50
N GLN A 113 21.00 -13.23 19.26
CA GLN A 113 21.37 -14.48 19.89
C GLN A 113 22.76 -14.96 19.46
N ASP A 114 23.12 -14.83 18.18
CA ASP A 114 24.46 -15.15 17.67
C ASP A 114 25.53 -14.21 18.26
N ALA A 115 25.23 -12.92 18.42
CA ALA A 115 26.18 -11.98 19.02
C ALA A 115 26.40 -12.26 20.52
N VAL A 116 25.36 -12.67 21.23
CA VAL A 116 25.45 -13.03 22.65
C VAL A 116 26.16 -14.37 22.85
N SER A 117 25.90 -15.38 22.00
CA SER A 117 26.54 -16.69 22.09
C SER A 117 28.05 -16.62 21.83
N VAL A 118 28.49 -15.81 20.87
CA VAL A 118 29.91 -15.53 20.58
C VAL A 118 30.61 -14.86 21.78
N GLN A 119 29.95 -13.96 22.50
CA GLN A 119 30.52 -13.32 23.68
C GLN A 119 30.70 -14.27 24.88
N THR A 120 29.81 -15.25 25.05
CA THR A 120 29.96 -16.30 26.07
C THR A 120 31.09 -17.28 25.73
N ASP A 121 31.19 -17.70 24.47
CA ASP A 121 32.23 -18.66 24.03
C ASP A 121 33.65 -18.09 24.12
N ASP A 122 33.83 -16.79 23.81
CA ASP A 122 35.13 -16.13 23.96
C ASP A 122 35.53 -15.95 25.43
N ASN A 123 34.56 -15.70 26.33
CA ASN A 123 34.81 -15.64 27.77
C ASN A 123 35.20 -17.01 28.34
N ASP A 124 34.58 -18.10 27.88
CA ASP A 124 34.92 -19.45 28.33
C ASP A 124 36.31 -19.90 27.84
N LYS A 125 36.69 -19.53 26.61
CA LYS A 125 38.05 -19.77 26.10
C LYS A 125 39.10 -18.95 26.85
N LEU A 126 38.81 -17.70 27.19
CA LEU A 126 39.68 -16.84 28.02
C LEU A 126 39.80 -17.36 29.46
N ALA A 127 38.75 -17.96 30.03
CA ALA A 127 38.79 -18.57 31.35
C ALA A 127 39.64 -19.85 31.35
N GLN A 128 39.53 -20.69 30.31
CA GLN A 128 40.38 -21.88 30.15
C GLN A 128 41.87 -21.53 29.97
N PHE A 129 42.18 -20.42 29.30
CA PHE A 129 43.57 -19.96 29.11
C PHE A 129 44.23 -19.41 30.37
N LYS A 130 43.46 -18.99 31.39
CA LYS A 130 44.00 -18.47 32.66
C LYS A 130 44.28 -19.55 33.71
N ILE A 131 43.87 -20.80 33.46
CA ILE A 131 43.98 -21.92 34.42
C ILE A 131 45.09 -22.92 34.00
N GLY A 132 45.69 -22.76 32.81
CA GLY A 132 46.88 -23.52 32.38
C GLY A 132 48.17 -22.73 32.57
#